data_AF-A0A7W7MI79-F1
#
_entry.id   AF-A0A7W7MI79-F1
#
_cell.length_a   1.000
_cell.length_b   1.000
_cell.length_c   1.000
_cell.angle_alpha   90.00
_cell.angle_beta   90.00
_cell.angle_gamma   90.00
#
_symmetry.space_group_name_H-M   'P 1'
#
loop_
_entity.id
_entity.type
_entity.pdbx_description
1 polymer ?
#
loop_
_entity_poly.entity_id
_entity_poly.type
_entity_poly.pdbx_seq_one_letter_code
_entity_poly.pdbx_strand_id
1 'polypeptide(L)'
;MCPSRSRALAAIRILGADTMAGAALPGPDDRAILAEAVGTFAQPGPDPVADWQEWAMHRAAGVAHRIPAGLPFHAGDSWRTFAGALVALSALATPKLDGPLHDAVRDRPADIARGATRATIRRDHPTAAALTRWLVLLQRYGVRVPLDTGLLLDHLRLLGCADARTALDVAVCDRMLR
;
A
#
# COMPACT_ATOMS: atom_id res chain seq x y z
N MET A 1 -24.34 17.60 7.06
CA MET A 1 -24.09 16.34 6.32
C MET A 1 -24.90 15.22 6.96
N CYS A 2 -25.64 14.39 6.22
CA CYS A 2 -26.36 13.26 6.83
C CYS A 2 -25.37 12.31 7.53
N PRO A 3 -25.70 11.74 8.72
CA PRO A 3 -24.76 10.91 9.49
C PRO A 3 -24.26 9.66 8.76
N SER A 4 -25.00 9.17 7.76
CA SER A 4 -24.58 8.06 6.89
C SER A 4 -23.46 8.46 5.93
N ARG A 5 -23.57 9.62 5.28
CA ARG A 5 -22.55 10.13 4.34
C ARG A 5 -21.22 10.42 5.05
N SER A 6 -21.28 11.04 6.23
CA SER A 6 -20.07 11.31 7.03
C SER A 6 -19.33 10.04 7.43
N ARG A 7 -20.06 8.97 7.77
CA ARG A 7 -19.45 7.68 8.08
C ARG A 7 -18.83 7.02 6.85
N ALA A 8 -19.47 7.13 5.68
CA ALA A 8 -18.92 6.61 4.43
C ALA A 8 -17.61 7.34 4.05
N LEU A 9 -17.58 8.67 4.12
CA LEU A 9 -16.36 9.45 3.84
C LEU A 9 -15.24 9.15 4.85
N ALA A 10 -15.57 8.97 6.13
CA ALA A 10 -14.59 8.56 7.14
C ALA A 10 -14.04 7.15 6.86
N ALA A 11 -14.89 6.20 6.44
CA ALA A 11 -14.44 4.86 6.06
C ALA A 11 -13.51 4.88 4.84
N ILE A 12 -13.83 5.69 3.82
CA ILE A 12 -12.95 5.93 2.67
C ILE A 12 -11.61 6.50 3.12
N ARG A 13 -11.62 7.44 4.07
CA ARG A 13 -10.39 8.00 4.61
C ARG A 13 -9.53 6.97 5.33
N ILE A 14 -10.14 6.05 6.08
CA ILE A 14 -9.44 4.96 6.79
C ILE A 14 -8.85 3.96 5.80
N LEU A 15 -9.60 3.57 4.76
CA LEU A 15 -9.12 2.67 3.72
C LEU A 15 -8.00 3.30 2.89
N GLY A 16 -7.99 4.62 2.76
CA GLY A 16 -6.93 5.32 2.05
C GLY A 16 -6.86 4.90 0.58
N ALA A 17 -5.64 4.84 0.03
CA ALA A 17 -5.41 4.50 -1.38
C ALA A 17 -5.90 3.08 -1.74
N ASP A 18 -6.18 2.22 -0.76
CA ASP A 18 -6.73 0.88 -1.02
C ASP A 18 -8.16 0.89 -1.54
N THR A 19 -8.89 2.00 -1.41
CA THR A 19 -10.15 2.20 -2.13
C THR A 19 -10.01 2.02 -3.65
N MET A 20 -8.81 2.21 -4.17
CA MET A 20 -8.47 2.03 -5.59
C MET A 20 -8.16 0.59 -5.96
N ALA A 21 -7.84 -0.26 -4.98
CA ALA A 21 -7.23 -1.55 -5.23
C ALA A 21 -8.18 -2.58 -5.86
N GLY A 22 -9.50 -2.38 -5.72
CA GLY A 22 -10.54 -3.17 -6.38
C GLY A 22 -10.93 -2.68 -7.78
N ALA A 23 -10.75 -1.39 -8.08
CA ALA A 23 -11.27 -0.75 -9.29
C ALA A 23 -10.24 -0.73 -10.43
N ALA A 24 -10.70 -0.96 -11.66
CA ALA A 24 -9.92 -0.71 -12.87
C ALA A 24 -9.80 0.82 -13.09
N LEU A 25 -9.04 1.51 -12.24
CA LEU A 25 -9.14 2.97 -12.02
C LEU A 25 -10.55 3.43 -11.58
N PRO A 26 -10.64 4.40 -10.65
CA PRO A 26 -11.91 4.99 -10.26
C PRO A 26 -12.52 5.71 -11.48
N GLY A 27 -13.85 5.63 -11.60
CA GLY A 27 -14.60 6.52 -12.48
C GLY A 27 -14.51 7.98 -12.02
N PRO A 28 -15.04 8.94 -12.80
CA PRO A 28 -15.15 10.34 -12.38
C PRO A 28 -15.90 10.51 -11.05
N ASP A 29 -16.98 9.74 -10.85
CA ASP A 29 -17.80 9.80 -9.64
C ASP A 29 -17.06 9.29 -8.40
N ASP A 30 -16.31 8.20 -8.54
CA ASP A 30 -15.45 7.66 -7.47
C ASP A 30 -14.37 8.68 -7.07
N ARG A 31 -13.75 9.35 -8.04
CA ARG A 31 -12.76 10.42 -7.80
C ARG A 31 -13.35 11.60 -7.04
N ALA A 32 -14.57 12.01 -7.37
CA ALA A 32 -15.25 13.11 -6.67
C ALA A 32 -15.50 12.77 -5.20
N ILE A 33 -15.93 11.53 -4.90
CA ILE A 33 -16.12 11.07 -3.52
C ILE A 33 -14.79 10.99 -2.76
N LEU A 34 -13.71 10.53 -3.41
CA LEU A 34 -12.37 10.53 -2.84
C LEU A 34 -11.89 11.94 -2.51
N ALA A 35 -12.08 12.89 -3.43
CA ALA A 35 -11.74 14.30 -3.22
C ALA A 35 -12.53 14.91 -2.04
N GLU A 36 -13.83 14.59 -1.92
CA GLU A 36 -14.66 15.02 -0.79
C GLU A 36 -14.16 14.43 0.54
N ALA A 37 -13.80 13.15 0.57
CA ALA A 37 -13.28 12.49 1.76
C ALA A 37 -11.95 13.11 2.23
N VAL A 38 -11.03 13.37 1.29
CA VAL A 38 -9.74 14.01 1.56
C VAL A 38 -9.93 15.44 2.07
N GLY A 39 -10.79 16.24 1.43
CA GLY A 39 -11.06 17.61 1.88
C GLY A 39 -11.77 17.69 3.24
N THR A 40 -12.57 16.68 3.58
CA THR A 40 -13.30 16.63 4.87
C THR A 40 -12.43 16.12 6.02
N PHE A 41 -11.53 15.17 5.75
CA PHE A 41 -10.71 14.50 6.76
C PHE A 41 -9.22 14.55 6.42
N ALA A 42 -8.59 15.69 6.67
CA ALA A 42 -7.13 15.84 6.54
C ALA A 42 -6.37 15.05 7.62
N GLN A 43 -5.14 14.60 7.32
CA GLN A 43 -4.28 13.98 8.35
C GLN A 43 -3.71 15.04 9.30
N PRO A 44 -3.56 14.70 10.59
CA PRO A 44 -2.84 15.52 11.53
C PRO A 44 -1.32 15.28 11.45
N GLY A 45 -0.57 16.35 11.14
CA GLY A 45 0.85 16.49 11.50
C GLY A 45 1.89 15.95 10.50
N PRO A 46 3.15 16.42 10.62
CA PRO A 46 4.24 16.06 9.70
C PRO A 46 4.87 14.72 10.10
N ASP A 47 4.30 13.61 9.62
CA ASP A 47 4.93 12.29 9.64
C ASP A 47 5.22 11.86 8.20
N PRO A 48 6.46 11.45 7.85
CA PRO A 48 6.80 11.07 6.47
C PRO A 48 5.91 9.96 5.91
N VAL A 49 5.46 9.00 6.73
CA VAL A 49 4.54 7.95 6.27
C VAL A 49 3.16 8.55 5.98
N ALA A 50 2.62 9.36 6.90
CA ALA A 50 1.35 10.06 6.70
C ALA A 50 1.35 10.96 5.46
N ASP A 51 2.45 11.68 5.19
CA ASP A 51 2.61 12.53 4.00
C ASP A 51 2.53 11.71 2.70
N TRP A 52 3.17 10.54 2.65
CA TRP A 52 3.09 9.65 1.50
C TRP A 52 1.71 9.01 1.33
N GLN A 53 1.03 8.68 2.43
CA GLN A 53 -0.36 8.21 2.39
C GLN A 53 -1.33 9.30 1.93
N GLU A 54 -1.14 10.54 2.39
CA GLU A 54 -1.90 11.70 1.94
C GLU A 54 -1.68 11.95 0.45
N TRP A 55 -0.41 11.98 -0.01
CA TRP A 55 -0.09 12.09 -1.43
C TRP A 55 -0.77 11.02 -2.29
N ALA A 56 -0.73 9.77 -1.84
CA ALA A 56 -1.36 8.65 -2.55
C ALA A 56 -2.89 8.83 -2.66
N MET A 57 -3.52 9.36 -1.62
CA MET A 57 -4.95 9.66 -1.60
C MET A 57 -5.34 10.78 -2.57
N HIS A 58 -4.60 11.88 -2.58
CA HIS A 58 -4.83 12.95 -3.56
C HIS A 58 -4.60 12.45 -4.99
N ARG A 59 -3.54 11.67 -5.20
CA ARG A 59 -3.23 11.08 -6.51
C ARG A 59 -4.35 10.16 -6.99
N ALA A 60 -4.89 9.32 -6.10
CA ALA A 60 -6.04 8.46 -6.35
C ALA A 60 -7.32 9.26 -6.70
N ALA A 61 -7.56 10.37 -5.98
CA ALA A 61 -8.66 11.29 -6.26
C ALA A 61 -8.48 12.09 -7.57
N GLY A 62 -7.31 12.04 -8.20
CA GLY A 62 -7.00 12.88 -9.36
C GLY A 62 -6.79 14.36 -9.01
N VAL A 63 -6.53 14.65 -7.73
CA VAL A 63 -6.27 15.99 -7.21
C VAL A 63 -4.76 16.24 -7.23
N ALA A 64 -4.35 17.42 -7.70
CA ALA A 64 -2.95 17.81 -7.66
C ALA A 64 -2.51 18.00 -6.21
N HIS A 65 -1.44 17.31 -5.81
CA HIS A 65 -0.85 17.41 -4.49
C HIS A 65 0.66 17.37 -4.57
N ARG A 66 1.32 18.03 -3.61
CA ARG A 66 2.77 18.10 -3.56
C ARG A 66 3.33 16.69 -3.29
N ILE A 67 4.34 16.29 -4.06
CA ILE A 67 5.12 15.08 -3.74
C ILE A 67 5.89 15.34 -2.44
N PRO A 68 5.81 14.44 -1.44
CA PRO A 68 6.55 14.58 -0.20
C PRO A 68 8.06 14.75 -0.45
N ALA A 69 8.69 15.65 0.29
CA ALA A 69 10.08 16.04 0.03
C ALA A 69 11.11 14.96 0.45
N GLY A 70 10.72 14.07 1.37
CA GLY A 70 11.58 13.02 1.89
C GLY A 70 10.94 11.65 1.77
N LEU A 71 11.77 10.62 1.72
CA LEU A 71 11.34 9.24 1.88
C LEU A 71 11.20 8.93 3.37
N PRO A 72 10.31 7.99 3.74
CA PRO A 72 10.16 7.52 5.13
C PRO A 72 11.27 6.55 5.55
N PHE A 73 12.32 6.45 4.75
CA PHE A 73 13.51 5.62 4.95
C PHE A 73 14.69 6.26 4.20
N HIS A 74 15.91 5.92 4.60
CA HIS A 74 17.15 6.39 3.99
C HIS A 74 17.89 5.26 3.26
N ALA A 75 18.76 5.63 2.30
CA ALA A 75 19.54 4.67 1.52
C ALA A 75 20.41 3.74 2.41
N GLY A 76 20.94 4.27 3.51
CA GLY A 76 21.77 3.51 4.48
C GLY A 76 20.97 2.68 5.50
N ASP A 77 19.65 2.74 5.48
CA ASP A 77 18.83 2.05 6.47
C ASP A 77 18.97 0.53 6.39
N SER A 78 18.97 -0.10 7.56
CA SER A 78 18.90 -1.55 7.64
C SER A 78 17.65 -2.08 6.93
N TRP A 79 17.74 -3.31 6.42
CA TRP A 79 16.59 -3.96 5.78
C TRP A 79 15.34 -4.01 6.68
N ARG A 80 15.51 -4.01 8.02
CA ARG A 80 14.40 -4.02 8.98
C ARG A 80 13.66 -2.69 9.01
N THR A 81 14.40 -1.59 9.09
CA THR A 81 13.86 -0.23 9.09
C THR A 81 13.13 0.03 7.77
N PHE A 82 13.77 -0.32 6.66
CA PHE A 82 13.20 -0.22 5.33
C PHE A 82 11.90 -1.03 5.17
N ALA A 83 11.92 -2.32 5.54
CA ALA A 83 10.72 -3.16 5.47
C ALA A 83 9.60 -2.64 6.39
N GLY A 84 9.91 -2.15 7.59
CA GLY A 84 8.94 -1.56 8.51
C GLY A 84 8.21 -0.36 7.91
N ALA A 85 8.93 0.54 7.25
CA ALA A 85 8.32 1.68 6.55
C ALA A 85 7.38 1.20 5.41
N LEU A 86 7.78 0.17 4.65
CA LEU A 86 6.97 -0.36 3.55
C LEU A 86 5.68 -1.06 4.00
N VAL A 87 5.67 -1.66 5.19
CA VAL A 87 4.43 -2.23 5.78
C VAL A 87 3.39 -1.13 5.97
N ALA A 88 3.79 0.00 6.57
CA ALA A 88 2.91 1.15 6.79
C ALA A 88 2.46 1.81 5.47
N LEU A 89 3.21 1.60 4.39
CA LEU A 89 2.93 2.14 3.06
C LEU A 89 2.38 1.09 2.10
N SER A 90 1.88 -0.05 2.58
CA SER A 90 1.34 -1.12 1.73
C SER A 90 0.23 -0.65 0.78
N ALA A 91 -0.57 0.36 1.17
CA ALA A 91 -1.57 0.96 0.29
C ALA A 91 -0.98 1.62 -0.98
N LEU A 92 0.28 2.09 -0.91
CA LEU A 92 1.02 2.63 -2.06
C LEU A 92 1.54 1.53 -2.98
N ALA A 93 1.53 0.26 -2.56
CA ALA A 93 1.79 -0.88 -3.42
C ALA A 93 0.57 -1.17 -4.32
N THR A 94 0.17 -0.15 -5.09
CA THR A 94 -0.98 -0.17 -6.01
C THR A 94 -0.51 0.35 -7.37
N PRO A 95 -0.82 -0.35 -8.48
CA PRO A 95 -0.43 0.10 -9.81
C PRO A 95 -0.93 1.52 -10.09
N LYS A 96 -0.19 2.29 -10.89
CA LYS A 96 -0.52 3.67 -11.32
C LYS A 96 -0.37 4.75 -10.25
N LEU A 97 0.11 4.39 -9.06
CA LEU A 97 0.57 5.34 -8.04
C LEU A 97 2.09 5.55 -8.08
N ASP A 98 2.73 5.35 -9.23
CA ASP A 98 4.19 5.47 -9.38
C ASP A 98 4.71 6.88 -9.02
N GLY A 99 5.87 6.92 -8.35
CA GLY A 99 6.59 8.13 -8.01
C GLY A 99 7.95 7.83 -7.37
N PRO A 100 8.63 8.86 -6.81
CA PRO A 100 9.98 8.72 -6.26
C PRO A 100 10.13 7.65 -5.17
N LEU A 101 9.08 7.40 -4.38
CA LEU A 101 9.05 6.31 -3.41
C LEU A 101 9.15 4.95 -4.10
N HIS A 102 8.39 4.73 -5.17
CA HIS A 102 8.41 3.47 -5.93
C HIS A 102 9.77 3.24 -6.56
N ASP A 103 10.42 4.29 -7.08
CA ASP A 103 11.75 4.19 -7.66
C ASP A 103 12.79 3.76 -6.61
N ALA A 104 12.75 4.35 -5.41
CA ALA A 104 13.63 3.93 -4.31
C ALA A 104 13.34 2.48 -3.84
N VAL A 105 12.10 2.01 -3.98
CA VAL A 105 11.71 0.63 -3.64
C VAL A 105 12.19 -0.37 -4.71
N ARG A 106 12.21 0.02 -5.99
CA ARG A 106 12.71 -0.84 -7.10
C ARG A 106 14.16 -1.28 -6.92
N ASP A 107 14.96 -0.49 -6.20
CA ASP A 107 16.38 -0.77 -5.98
C ASP A 107 16.65 -1.78 -4.85
N ARG A 108 15.64 -2.16 -4.05
CA ARG A 108 15.83 -2.99 -2.85
C ARG A 108 14.93 -4.24 -2.73
N PRO A 109 14.63 -5.00 -3.81
CA PRO A 109 13.71 -6.14 -3.75
C PRO A 109 14.17 -7.25 -2.78
N ALA A 110 15.47 -7.43 -2.58
CA ALA A 110 16.03 -8.43 -1.67
C ALA A 110 15.73 -8.13 -0.19
N ASP A 111 15.69 -6.85 0.20
CA ASP A 111 15.38 -6.47 1.57
C ASP A 111 13.89 -6.69 1.89
N ILE A 112 13.02 -6.46 0.92
CA ILE A 112 11.57 -6.74 1.00
C ILE A 112 11.34 -8.24 1.11
N ALA A 113 11.98 -9.03 0.24
CA ALA A 113 11.88 -10.50 0.27
C ALA A 113 12.37 -11.08 1.61
N ARG A 114 13.45 -10.52 2.17
CA ARG A 114 13.97 -10.91 3.49
C ARG A 114 12.96 -10.58 4.60
N GLY A 115 12.34 -9.39 4.55
CA GLY A 115 11.28 -8.98 5.47
C GLY A 115 10.07 -9.92 5.40
N ALA A 116 9.56 -10.18 4.20
CA ALA A 116 8.41 -11.05 3.97
C ALA A 116 8.67 -12.49 4.44
N THR A 117 9.84 -13.03 4.11
CA THR A 117 10.26 -14.38 4.56
C THR A 117 10.32 -14.46 6.07
N ARG A 118 10.95 -13.47 6.74
CA ARG A 118 11.03 -13.46 8.20
C ARG A 118 9.66 -13.35 8.85
N ALA A 119 8.80 -12.47 8.34
CA ALA A 119 7.45 -12.29 8.86
C ALA A 119 6.65 -13.59 8.75
N THR A 120 6.74 -14.27 7.60
CA THR A 120 6.13 -15.58 7.36
C THR A 120 6.59 -16.63 8.36
N ILE A 121 7.91 -16.79 8.55
CA ILE A 121 8.49 -17.74 9.52
C ILE A 121 8.02 -17.42 10.95
N ARG A 122 7.84 -16.14 11.28
CA ARG A 122 7.36 -15.70 12.59
C ARG A 122 5.84 -15.74 12.76
N ARG A 123 5.10 -16.15 11.73
CA ARG A 123 3.62 -16.11 11.69
C ARG A 123 3.05 -14.71 11.89
N ASP A 124 3.83 -13.68 11.52
CA ASP A 124 3.37 -12.30 11.41
C ASP A 124 2.77 -12.13 10.01
N HIS A 125 1.56 -12.68 9.83
CA HIS A 125 0.85 -12.69 8.57
C HIS A 125 0.48 -11.28 8.05
N PRO A 126 0.10 -10.30 8.89
CA PRO A 126 -0.14 -8.93 8.44
C PRO A 126 1.10 -8.30 7.79
N THR A 127 2.26 -8.39 8.46
CA THR A 127 3.53 -7.88 7.91
C THR A 127 3.91 -8.64 6.63
N ALA A 128 3.74 -9.96 6.62
CA ALA A 128 4.05 -10.78 5.45
C ALA A 128 3.18 -10.41 4.24
N ALA A 129 1.87 -10.20 4.42
CA ALA A 129 0.96 -9.80 3.34
C ALA A 129 1.28 -8.40 2.79
N ALA A 130 1.49 -7.43 3.67
CA ALA A 130 1.88 -6.07 3.29
C ALA A 130 3.17 -6.05 2.43
N LEU A 131 4.19 -6.82 2.82
CA LEU A 131 5.44 -6.92 2.06
C LEU A 131 5.30 -7.75 0.78
N THR A 132 4.47 -8.80 0.78
CA THR A 132 4.15 -9.59 -0.42
C THR A 132 3.53 -8.72 -1.49
N ARG A 133 2.66 -7.78 -1.09
CA ARG A 133 2.04 -6.82 -1.99
C ARG A 133 3.05 -5.95 -2.75
N TRP A 134 4.07 -5.46 -2.05
CA TRP A 134 5.18 -4.74 -2.67
C TRP A 134 5.96 -5.62 -3.65
N LEU A 135 6.23 -6.88 -3.29
CA LEU A 135 6.92 -7.81 -4.18
C LEU A 135 6.11 -8.11 -5.45
N VAL A 136 4.80 -8.29 -5.33
CA VAL A 136 3.90 -8.50 -6.48
C VAL A 136 3.88 -7.27 -7.38
N LEU A 137 3.82 -6.07 -6.81
CA LEU A 137 3.91 -4.83 -7.60
C LEU A 137 5.24 -4.73 -8.36
N LEU A 138 6.36 -5.01 -7.70
CA LEU A 138 7.69 -5.00 -8.32
C LEU A 138 7.79 -6.01 -9.46
N GLN A 139 7.29 -7.23 -9.26
CA GLN A 139 7.24 -8.25 -10.30
C GLN A 139 6.39 -7.81 -11.50
N ARG A 140 5.24 -7.16 -11.25
CA ARG A 140 4.39 -6.58 -12.31
C ARG A 140 5.11 -5.52 -13.13
N TYR A 141 6.05 -4.79 -12.53
CA TYR A 141 6.91 -3.83 -13.21
C TYR A 141 8.18 -4.44 -13.80
N GLY A 142 8.30 -5.77 -13.83
CA GLY A 142 9.44 -6.46 -14.42
C GLY A 142 10.70 -6.46 -13.55
N VAL A 143 10.61 -6.02 -12.30
CA VAL A 143 11.73 -6.11 -11.34
C VAL A 143 11.89 -7.55 -10.89
N ARG A 144 13.13 -8.06 -10.95
CA ARG A 144 13.43 -9.41 -10.50
C ARG A 144 13.31 -9.49 -8.98
N VAL A 145 12.35 -10.29 -8.51
CA VAL A 145 12.14 -10.57 -7.08
C VAL A 145 12.80 -11.89 -6.71
N PRO A 146 13.59 -11.96 -5.60
CA PRO A 146 14.26 -13.19 -5.18
C PRO A 146 13.37 -14.08 -4.32
N LEU A 147 12.08 -14.18 -4.67
CA LEU A 147 11.08 -14.97 -3.95
C LEU A 147 9.94 -15.33 -4.90
N ASP A 148 9.38 -16.54 -4.75
CA ASP A 148 8.15 -16.92 -5.44
C ASP A 148 6.96 -16.27 -4.71
N THR A 149 6.47 -15.18 -5.27
CA THR A 149 5.34 -14.42 -4.74
C THR A 149 4.02 -15.18 -4.83
N GLY A 150 3.87 -16.10 -5.79
CA GLY A 150 2.69 -16.94 -5.94
C GLY A 150 2.58 -17.93 -4.79
N LEU A 151 3.68 -18.64 -4.50
CA LEU A 151 3.73 -19.57 -3.36
C LEU A 151 3.57 -18.86 -2.01
N LEU A 152 4.18 -17.68 -1.86
CA LEU A 152 4.01 -16.88 -0.65
C LEU A 152 2.55 -16.43 -0.47
N LEU A 153 1.90 -16.03 -1.55
CA LEU A 153 0.50 -15.64 -1.54
C LEU A 153 -0.43 -16.81 -1.22
N ASP A 154 -0.18 -18.00 -1.79
CA ASP A 154 -0.91 -19.23 -1.44
C ASP A 154 -0.78 -19.58 0.05
N HIS A 155 0.42 -19.45 0.60
CA HIS A 155 0.65 -19.64 2.04
C HIS A 155 -0.18 -18.65 2.88
N LEU A 156 -0.22 -17.38 2.50
CA LEU A 156 -0.99 -16.35 3.19
C LEU A 156 -2.50 -16.55 3.06
N ARG A 157 -3.01 -17.04 1.92
CA ARG A 157 -4.42 -17.41 1.75
C ARG A 157 -4.83 -18.52 2.71
N LEU A 158 -3.97 -19.53 2.89
CA LEU A 158 -4.26 -20.69 3.72
C LEU A 158 -4.18 -20.39 5.22
N LEU A 159 -3.26 -19.51 5.64
CA LEU A 159 -2.91 -19.35 7.06
C LEU A 159 -3.07 -17.92 7.61
N GLY A 160 -3.12 -16.91 6.75
CA GLY A 160 -2.97 -15.50 7.14
C GLY A 160 -4.25 -14.68 7.25
N CYS A 161 -5.38 -15.13 6.69
CA CYS A 161 -6.60 -14.33 6.59
C CYS A 161 -7.43 -14.26 7.90
N ALA A 162 -6.78 -14.10 9.06
CA ALA A 162 -7.48 -13.97 10.33
C ALA A 162 -8.12 -12.59 10.53
N ASP A 163 -7.56 -11.54 9.90
CA ASP A 163 -8.04 -10.16 9.98
C ASP A 163 -8.34 -9.54 8.61
N ALA A 164 -9.17 -8.51 8.62
CA ALA A 164 -9.65 -7.84 7.41
C ALA A 164 -8.55 -7.12 6.62
N ARG A 165 -7.49 -6.62 7.30
CA ARG A 165 -6.39 -5.93 6.62
C ARG A 165 -5.53 -6.93 5.85
N THR A 166 -5.16 -8.03 6.48
CA THR A 166 -4.40 -9.10 5.83
C THR A 166 -5.18 -9.68 4.65
N ALA A 167 -6.49 -9.91 4.81
CA ALA A 167 -7.35 -10.37 3.73
C ALA A 167 -7.42 -9.38 2.55
N LEU A 168 -7.45 -8.08 2.83
CA LEU A 168 -7.38 -7.03 1.80
C LEU A 168 -6.05 -7.08 1.05
N ASP A 169 -4.91 -7.12 1.73
CA ASP A 169 -3.60 -7.16 1.07
C ASP A 169 -3.44 -8.41 0.18
N VAL A 170 -3.93 -9.57 0.64
CA VAL A 170 -4.00 -10.81 -0.16
C VAL A 170 -4.89 -10.61 -1.40
N ALA A 171 -6.10 -10.08 -1.23
CA ALA A 171 -7.01 -9.85 -2.36
C ALA A 171 -6.44 -8.88 -3.41
N VAL A 172 -5.67 -7.88 -2.98
CA VAL A 172 -4.99 -6.97 -3.90
C VAL A 172 -3.86 -7.67 -4.63
N CYS A 173 -3.06 -8.49 -3.96
CA CYS A 173 -2.05 -9.33 -4.62
C CYS A 173 -2.68 -10.22 -5.69
N ASP A 174 -3.79 -10.89 -5.37
CA ASP A 174 -4.54 -11.73 -6.30
C ASP A 174 -4.97 -10.95 -7.55
N ARG A 175 -5.51 -9.74 -7.34
CA ARG A 175 -5.94 -8.85 -8.42
C ARG A 175 -4.77 -8.45 -9.31
N MET A 176 -3.57 -8.26 -8.74
CA MET A 176 -2.40 -7.80 -9.47
C MET A 176 -1.72 -8.89 -10.30
N LEU A 177 -1.82 -10.16 -9.89
CA LEU A 177 -1.25 -11.32 -10.58
C LEU A 177 -2.15 -11.88 -11.70
N ARG A 178 -3.42 -11.47 -11.76
CA ARG A 178 -4.35 -11.78 -12.85
C ARG A 178 -4.22 -10.77 -13.99
#